data_AF-A0A847ES90-F1
#
_entry.id   AF-A0A847ES90-F1
#
_cell.length_a   1.000
_cell.length_b   1.000
_cell.length_c   1.000
_cell.angle_alpha   90.00
_cell.angle_beta   90.00
_cell.angle_gamma   90.00
#
_symmetry.space_group_name_H-M   'P 1'
#
loop_
_entity.id
_entity.type
_entity.pdbx_description
1 polymer ?
#
loop_
_entity_poly.entity_id
_entity_poly.type
_entity_poly.pdbx_seq_one_letter_code
_entity_poly.pdbx_strand_id
1 'polypeptide(L)'
;MGGLPTMNFASSYPDTVERIALLAPTTKSSAWNQGRADLLKSMTIKLWHGNKDVNVPYSYSVSFVKKLEGYGIYIDFVTLEGKGHFDIDTEYMEDILEFFSS
;
A
#
# COMPACT_ATOMS: atom_id res chain seq x y z
N MET A 1 2.71 7.89 7.90
CA MET A 1 1.62 7.34 8.77
C MET A 1 0.25 7.19 8.07
N GLY A 2 0.05 7.64 6.83
CA GLY A 2 -1.28 7.62 6.18
C GLY A 2 -1.83 6.23 5.81
N GLY A 3 -0.97 5.22 5.60
CA GLY A 3 -1.43 3.91 5.11
C GLY A 3 -2.46 3.20 6.02
N LEU A 4 -2.27 3.22 7.34
CA LEU A 4 -3.17 2.55 8.27
C LEU A 4 -4.60 3.16 8.25
N PRO A 5 -4.80 4.48 8.41
CA PRO A 5 -6.13 5.06 8.30
C PRO A 5 -6.72 4.88 6.90
N THR A 6 -5.94 5.02 5.82
CA THR A 6 -6.42 4.77 4.45
C THR A 6 -6.99 3.37 4.30
N MET A 7 -6.27 2.34 4.74
CA MET A 7 -6.75 0.97 4.60
C MET A 7 -7.92 0.64 5.54
N ASN A 8 -7.99 1.26 6.72
CA ASN A 8 -9.16 1.14 7.59
C ASN A 8 -10.41 1.76 6.94
N PHE A 9 -10.26 2.96 6.38
CA PHE A 9 -11.32 3.65 5.67
C PHE A 9 -11.83 2.84 4.48
N ALA A 10 -10.92 2.38 3.60
CA ALA A 10 -11.26 1.57 2.45
C ALA A 10 -12.04 0.31 2.84
N SER A 11 -11.60 -0.42 3.88
CA SER A 11 -12.34 -1.60 4.36
C SER A 11 -13.67 -1.28 5.05
N SER A 12 -13.89 -0.04 5.50
CA SER A 12 -15.14 0.38 6.14
C SER A 12 -16.17 0.89 5.13
N TYR A 13 -15.69 1.40 3.98
CA TYR A 13 -16.49 2.00 2.93
C TYR A 13 -16.06 1.47 1.54
N PRO A 14 -16.12 0.15 1.31
CA PRO A 14 -15.50 -0.46 0.14
C PRO A 14 -16.07 0.01 -1.20
N ASP A 15 -17.34 0.43 -1.22
CA ASP A 15 -18.02 0.90 -2.43
C ASP A 15 -17.66 2.35 -2.81
N THR A 16 -16.85 3.04 -2.00
CA THR A 16 -16.49 4.46 -2.21
C THR A 16 -15.06 4.67 -2.69
N VAL A 17 -14.26 3.61 -2.72
CA VAL A 17 -12.83 3.68 -3.03
C VAL A 17 -12.55 2.80 -4.24
N GLU A 18 -12.10 3.40 -5.34
CA GLU A 18 -11.67 2.65 -6.53
C GLU A 18 -10.17 2.34 -6.49
N ARG A 19 -9.34 3.32 -6.08
CA ARG A 19 -7.88 3.25 -6.16
C ARG A 19 -7.22 3.70 -4.88
N ILE A 20 -6.13 3.04 -4.50
CA ILE A 20 -5.34 3.36 -3.31
C ILE A 20 -3.86 3.40 -3.67
N ALA A 21 -3.22 4.53 -3.38
CA ALA A 21 -1.76 4.68 -3.39
C ALA A 21 -1.23 4.62 -1.96
N LEU A 22 -0.25 3.74 -1.70
CA LEU A 22 0.40 3.59 -0.41
C LEU A 22 1.89 3.95 -0.51
N LEU A 23 2.31 5.00 0.19
CA LEU A 23 3.67 5.54 0.15
C LEU A 23 4.38 5.23 1.47
N ALA A 24 5.40 4.36 1.43
CA ALA A 24 6.13 3.82 2.60
C ALA A 24 5.22 3.60 3.84
N PRO A 25 4.13 2.82 3.70
CA PRO A 25 3.05 2.85 4.66
C PRO A 25 3.36 2.04 5.92
N THR A 26 2.70 2.39 7.01
CA THR A 26 2.40 1.46 8.10
C THR A 26 1.01 0.88 7.87
N THR A 27 0.85 -0.45 7.91
CA THR A 27 -0.41 -1.13 7.51
C THR A 27 -0.93 -2.16 8.51
N LYS A 28 -0.19 -2.40 9.61
CA LYS A 28 -0.49 -3.38 10.68
C LYS A 28 -0.97 -4.73 10.13
N SER A 29 -0.10 -5.44 9.41
CA SER A 29 -0.42 -6.68 8.70
C SER A 29 -1.15 -7.72 9.55
N SER A 30 -0.85 -7.82 10.85
CA SER A 30 -1.53 -8.76 11.76
C SER A 30 -3.05 -8.55 11.85
N ALA A 31 -3.57 -7.37 11.56
CA ALA A 31 -4.99 -7.03 11.62
C ALA A 31 -5.84 -7.51 10.42
N TRP A 32 -5.23 -8.16 9.43
CA TRP A 32 -5.91 -8.65 8.23
C TRP A 32 -6.30 -10.13 8.35
N ASN A 33 -7.47 -10.45 7.81
CA ASN A 33 -8.00 -11.81 7.64
C ASN A 33 -8.73 -11.88 6.27
N GLN A 34 -9.19 -13.06 5.86
CA GLN A 34 -9.85 -13.27 4.57
C GLN A 34 -11.05 -12.33 4.37
N GLY A 35 -11.99 -12.30 5.33
CA GLY A 35 -13.21 -11.50 5.18
C GLY A 35 -12.95 -10.01 5.04
N ARG A 36 -11.92 -9.49 5.71
CA ARG A 36 -11.50 -8.09 5.54
C ARG A 36 -10.78 -7.85 4.22
N ALA A 37 -9.96 -8.79 3.78
CA ALA A 37 -9.25 -8.71 2.50
C ALA A 37 -10.23 -8.77 1.32
N ASP A 38 -11.30 -9.56 1.42
CA ASP A 38 -12.34 -9.68 0.39
C ASP A 38 -13.00 -8.33 0.05
N LEU A 39 -13.07 -7.41 1.01
CA LEU A 39 -13.59 -6.05 0.82
C LEU A 39 -12.72 -5.19 -0.11
N LEU A 40 -11.48 -5.63 -0.40
CA LEU A 40 -10.55 -4.92 -1.28
C LEU A 40 -10.56 -5.43 -2.73
N LYS A 41 -11.31 -6.50 -3.05
CA LYS A 41 -11.22 -7.19 -4.35
C LYS A 41 -11.52 -6.30 -5.56
N SER A 42 -12.38 -5.31 -5.38
CA SER A 42 -12.75 -4.35 -6.44
C SER A 42 -11.77 -3.19 -6.56
N MET A 43 -10.81 -3.05 -5.64
CA MET A 43 -9.93 -1.89 -5.56
C MET A 43 -8.61 -2.16 -6.26
N THR A 44 -8.10 -1.16 -6.98
CA THR A 44 -6.72 -1.19 -7.48
C THR A 44 -5.81 -0.58 -6.42
N ILE A 45 -4.85 -1.36 -5.92
CA ILE A 45 -3.94 -0.93 -4.86
C ILE A 45 -2.50 -0.99 -5.36
N LYS A 46 -1.78 0.12 -5.23
CA LYS A 46 -0.36 0.22 -5.53
C LYS A 46 0.41 0.73 -4.32
N LEU A 47 1.59 0.17 -4.09
CA LEU A 47 2.45 0.46 -2.95
C LEU A 47 3.87 0.76 -3.44
N TRP A 48 4.45 1.86 -2.96
CA TRP A 48 5.85 2.22 -3.18
C TRP A 48 6.59 2.21 -1.84
N HIS A 49 7.79 1.63 -1.79
CA HIS A 49 8.62 1.65 -0.60
C HIS A 49 10.12 1.58 -0.93
N GLY A 50 10.89 2.52 -0.36
CA GLY A 50 12.36 2.51 -0.41
C GLY A 50 13.01 1.42 0.45
N ASN A 51 13.91 0.62 -0.12
CA ASN A 51 14.53 -0.48 0.63
C ASN A 51 15.61 -0.05 1.64
N LYS A 52 15.91 1.25 1.71
CA LYS A 52 16.77 1.89 2.72
C LYS A 52 15.98 2.79 3.69
N ASP A 53 14.66 2.64 3.75
CA ASP A 53 13.84 3.37 4.71
C ASP A 53 14.20 3.02 6.16
N VAL A 54 14.66 4.02 6.90
CA VAL A 54 15.03 3.94 8.32
C VAL A 54 13.89 4.34 9.26
N ASN A 55 12.83 4.97 8.74
CA ASN A 55 11.68 5.44 9.50
C ASN A 55 10.61 4.35 9.58
N VAL A 56 10.34 3.67 8.46
CA VAL A 56 9.43 2.53 8.39
C VAL A 56 10.20 1.36 7.78
N PRO A 57 10.35 0.22 8.50
CA PRO A 57 11.06 -0.92 7.94
C PRO A 57 10.39 -1.42 6.65
N TYR A 58 11.17 -1.52 5.56
CA TYR A 58 10.74 -2.09 4.28
C TYR A 58 10.04 -3.45 4.41
N SER A 59 10.49 -4.27 5.36
CA SER A 59 9.91 -5.57 5.68
C SER A 59 8.41 -5.51 6.04
N TYR A 60 7.92 -4.38 6.57
CA TYR A 60 6.49 -4.23 6.89
C TYR A 60 5.63 -4.23 5.63
N SER A 61 6.09 -3.58 4.56
CA SER A 61 5.39 -3.61 3.27
C SER A 61 5.48 -4.99 2.62
N VAL A 62 6.65 -5.63 2.66
CA VAL A 62 6.81 -7.02 2.18
C VAL A 62 5.85 -7.98 2.90
N SER A 63 5.80 -7.92 4.24
CA SER A 63 4.90 -8.78 5.03
C SER A 63 3.43 -8.47 4.78
N PHE A 64 3.08 -7.20 4.57
CA PHE A 64 1.71 -6.79 4.26
C PHE A 64 1.25 -7.33 2.91
N VAL A 65 2.04 -7.10 1.85
CA VAL A 65 1.74 -7.56 0.48
C VAL A 65 1.60 -9.08 0.46
N LYS A 66 2.58 -9.83 1.00
CA LYS A 66 2.52 -11.29 1.06
C LYS A 66 1.30 -11.83 1.80
N LYS A 67 0.88 -11.13 2.87
CA LYS A 67 -0.29 -11.55 3.65
C LYS A 67 -1.57 -11.36 2.86
N LEU A 68 -1.72 -10.25 2.16
CA LEU A 68 -2.89 -9.98 1.32
C LEU A 68 -2.93 -10.87 0.08
N GLU A 69 -1.77 -11.16 -0.51
CA GLU A 69 -1.64 -12.14 -1.60
C GLU A 69 -2.14 -13.52 -1.15
N GLY A 70 -1.82 -13.94 0.09
CA GLY A 70 -2.36 -15.17 0.68
C GLY A 70 -3.89 -15.21 0.82
N TYR A 71 -4.57 -14.07 0.69
CA TYR A 71 -6.03 -13.94 0.64
C TYR A 71 -6.58 -13.67 -0.76
N GLY A 72 -5.73 -13.71 -1.79
CA GLY A 72 -6.11 -13.45 -3.19
C GLY A 72 -6.21 -11.97 -3.55
N ILE A 73 -5.62 -11.07 -2.74
CA ILE A 73 -5.53 -9.64 -3.05
C ILE A 73 -4.11 -9.32 -3.52
N TYR A 74 -3.99 -8.90 -4.77
CA TYR A 74 -2.71 -8.56 -5.38
C TYR A 74 -2.49 -7.05 -5.32
N ILE A 75 -1.40 -6.64 -4.69
CA ILE A 75 -0.96 -5.25 -4.64
C ILE A 75 0.23 -5.10 -5.59
N ASP A 76 0.18 -4.12 -6.49
CA ASP A 76 1.33 -3.73 -7.29
C ASP A 76 2.38 -3.10 -6.35
N PHE A 77 3.46 -3.83 -6.06
CA PHE A 77 4.46 -3.42 -5.09
C PHE A 77 5.77 -3.02 -5.76
N VAL A 78 6.05 -1.72 -5.73
CA VAL A 78 7.25 -1.10 -6.29
C VAL A 78 8.31 -0.94 -5.21
N THR A 79 9.43 -1.64 -5.37
CA THR A 79 10.62 -1.45 -4.55
C THR A 79 11.45 -0.32 -5.12
N LEU A 80 11.79 0.67 -4.30
CA LEU A 80 12.66 1.76 -4.71
C LEU A 80 14.08 1.50 -4.17
N GLU A 81 14.96 1.07 -5.06
CA GLU A 81 16.32 0.64 -4.73
C GLU A 81 17.17 1.81 -4.22
N GLY A 82 17.77 1.65 -3.03
CA GLY A 82 18.64 2.65 -2.43
C GLY A 82 17.91 3.86 -1.82
N LYS A 83 16.57 3.88 -1.85
CA LYS A 83 15.75 5.00 -1.41
C LYS A 83 15.27 4.87 0.03
N GLY A 84 15.11 6.00 0.70
CA GLY A 84 14.53 6.17 2.04
C GLY A 84 13.05 6.57 2.02
N HIS A 85 12.54 6.95 3.20
CA HIS A 85 11.11 7.23 3.41
C HIS A 85 10.54 8.35 2.53
N PHE A 86 11.29 9.44 2.41
CA PHE A 86 10.80 10.69 1.83
C PHE A 86 11.06 10.81 0.33
N ASP A 87 11.93 9.96 -0.23
CA ASP A 87 12.26 10.01 -1.65
C ASP A 87 11.03 9.76 -2.53
N ILE A 88 10.04 9.00 -2.03
CA ILE A 88 8.76 8.73 -2.70
C ILE A 88 8.01 10.04 -2.94
N ASP A 89 7.88 10.87 -1.89
CA ASP A 89 7.11 12.10 -1.91
C ASP A 89 7.77 13.19 -2.77
N THR A 90 9.06 13.05 -3.09
CA THR A 90 9.82 14.04 -3.86
C THR A 90 10.12 13.62 -5.30
N GLU A 91 10.33 12.32 -5.55
CA GLU A 91 10.82 11.84 -6.86
C GLU A 91 9.76 11.07 -7.66
N TYR A 92 8.69 10.56 -7.02
CA TYR A 92 7.74 9.63 -7.66
C TYR A 92 6.34 10.22 -7.83
N MET A 93 6.20 11.56 -7.72
CA MET A 93 4.88 12.19 -7.77
C MET A 93 4.19 12.07 -9.11
N GLU A 94 4.94 12.09 -10.22
CA GLU A 94 4.38 11.88 -11.56
C GLU A 94 3.80 10.47 -11.70
N ASP A 95 4.53 9.44 -11.31
CA ASP A 95 4.06 8.04 -11.31
C ASP A 95 2.78 7.86 -10.48
N ILE A 96 2.68 8.54 -9.34
CA ILE A 96 1.52 8.49 -8.46
C ILE A 96 0.32 9.20 -9.11
N LEU A 97 0.53 10.34 -9.77
CA LEU A 97 -0.52 11.02 -10.51
C LEU A 97 -1.01 10.21 -11.72
N GLU A 98 -0.09 9.56 -12.43
CA GLU A 98 -0.42 8.66 -13.56
C GLU A 98 -1.25 7.46 -13.09
N PHE A 99 -0.93 6.88 -11.94
CA PHE A 99 -1.71 5.82 -11.33
C PHE A 99 -3.19 6.20 -11.10
N PHE A 100 -3.48 7.47 -10.80
CA PHE A 100 -4.86 7.95 -10.64
C PHE A 100 -5.50 8.48 -11.93
N SER A 101 -4.72 8.68 -13.00
CA SER A 101 -5.19 9.25 -14.27
C SER A 101 -5.47 8.22 -15.37
N SER A 102 -5.06 6.97 -15.15
CA SER A 102 -5.35 5.79 -15.98
C SER A 102 -6.66 5.14 -15.58
#